data_AF-A0A9D8J2X8-F1
#
_entry.id   AF-A0A9D8J2X8-F1
#
_cell.length_a   1.000
_cell.length_b   1.000
_cell.length_c   1.000
_cell.angle_alpha   90.00
_cell.angle_beta   90.00
_cell.angle_gamma   90.00
#
_symmetry.space_group_name_H-M   'P 1'
#
loop_
_entity.id
_entity.type
_entity.pdbx_description
1 polymer ?
#
loop_
_entity_poly.entity_id
_entity_poly.type
_entity_poly.pdbx_seq_one_letter_code
_entity_poly.pdbx_strand_id
1 'polypeptide(L)'
;MNAVPNRQSAPQADLHQAPELEALAHRVRQRVVRLATDGGCFIGASLSCVDLLAHLYTRWLRIGKASLDDPDRDYLLLSKGHDVPALYGLFAELGLLDPDRLLRHLKTDDDIYWHPNRAVPGVEFHSGSLGHLLSVGLG
;
A
#
# COMPACT_ATOMS: atom_id res chain seq x y z
N MET A 1 -30.40 -7.42 -7.69
CA MET A 1 -29.00 -7.36 -8.18
C MET A 1 -28.77 -5.93 -8.62
N ASN A 2 -28.21 -5.09 -7.73
CA ASN A 2 -27.94 -3.70 -8.08
C ASN A 2 -26.68 -3.66 -8.94
N ALA A 3 -26.80 -3.05 -10.13
CA ALA A 3 -25.68 -2.85 -11.02
C ALA A 3 -24.57 -2.09 -10.28
N VAL A 4 -23.34 -2.61 -10.36
CA VAL A 4 -22.15 -1.88 -9.88
C VAL A 4 -22.08 -0.58 -10.70
N PRO A 5 -22.13 0.61 -10.09
CA PRO A 5 -22.11 1.86 -10.83
C PRO A 5 -20.84 1.94 -11.69
N ASN A 6 -20.99 2.43 -12.93
CA ASN A 6 -19.86 2.67 -13.83
C ASN A 6 -18.94 3.75 -13.21
N ARG A 7 -17.76 3.34 -12.74
CA ARG A 7 -16.83 4.15 -11.91
C ARG A 7 -15.99 5.18 -12.70
N GLN A 8 -16.28 5.39 -13.98
CA GLN A 8 -15.46 6.21 -14.88
C GLN A 8 -15.68 7.74 -14.79
N SER A 9 -16.49 8.25 -13.85
CA SER A 9 -16.95 9.66 -13.88
C SER A 9 -16.53 10.55 -12.70
N ALA A 10 -15.74 10.07 -11.73
CA ALA A 10 -15.25 10.93 -10.66
C ALA A 10 -13.99 11.72 -11.11
N PRO A 11 -13.84 13.01 -10.76
CA PRO A 11 -12.66 13.80 -11.09
C PRO A 11 -11.46 13.30 -10.27
N GLN A 12 -10.69 12.36 -10.80
CA GLN A 12 -9.51 11.75 -10.16
C GLN A 12 -8.25 12.57 -10.47
N ALA A 13 -8.09 13.73 -9.80
CA ALA A 13 -7.16 14.75 -10.28
C ALA A 13 -5.70 14.66 -9.78
N ASP A 14 -5.36 13.83 -8.78
CA ASP A 14 -4.00 13.88 -8.18
C ASP A 14 -3.11 12.67 -8.53
N LEU A 15 -3.65 11.44 -8.57
CA LEU A 15 -2.86 10.23 -8.85
C LEU A 15 -2.80 9.80 -10.32
N HIS A 16 -3.63 10.36 -11.21
CA HIS A 16 -3.67 9.92 -12.62
C HIS A 16 -2.57 10.52 -13.50
N GLN A 17 -1.83 11.52 -12.99
CA GLN A 17 -0.52 11.92 -13.53
C GLN A 17 0.62 11.00 -13.02
N ALA A 18 0.29 9.77 -12.61
CA ALA A 18 1.27 8.80 -12.15
C ALA A 18 2.42 8.64 -13.16
N PRO A 19 3.68 8.54 -12.68
CA PRO A 19 4.79 8.08 -13.50
C PRO A 19 4.38 6.79 -14.21
N GLU A 20 4.94 6.55 -15.39
CA GLU A 20 4.71 5.32 -16.17
C GLU A 20 4.68 4.11 -15.22
N LEU A 21 3.58 3.34 -15.24
CA LEU A 21 3.25 2.36 -14.19
C LEU A 21 4.42 1.41 -13.93
N GLU A 22 5.12 1.03 -14.99
CA GLU A 22 6.35 0.26 -14.95
C GLU A 22 7.46 0.97 -14.15
N ALA A 23 7.74 2.24 -14.43
CA ALA A 23 8.71 3.02 -13.69
C ALA A 23 8.36 3.15 -12.19
N LEU A 24 7.08 3.34 -11.85
CA LEU A 24 6.62 3.32 -10.46
C LEU A 24 6.91 1.96 -9.81
N ALA A 25 6.47 0.88 -10.45
CA ALA A 25 6.66 -0.46 -9.95
C ALA A 25 8.16 -0.79 -9.78
N HIS A 26 9.01 -0.36 -10.71
CA HIS A 26 10.47 -0.48 -10.60
C HIS A 26 11.03 0.24 -9.37
N ARG A 27 10.62 1.49 -9.09
CA ARG A 27 11.08 2.22 -7.90
C ARG A 27 10.58 1.57 -6.60
N VAL A 28 9.34 1.06 -6.58
CA VAL A 28 8.84 0.29 -5.43
C VAL A 28 9.67 -0.98 -5.21
N ARG A 29 10.01 -1.73 -6.26
CA ARG A 29 10.90 -2.90 -6.15
C ARG A 29 12.27 -2.54 -5.60
N GLN A 30 12.85 -1.41 -6.03
CA GLN A 30 14.12 -0.91 -5.48
C GLN A 30 14.02 -0.64 -3.97
N ARG A 31 12.90 -0.06 -3.51
CA ARG A 31 12.66 0.15 -2.07
C ARG A 31 12.54 -1.17 -1.31
N VAL A 32 11.80 -2.15 -1.85
CA VAL A 32 11.69 -3.50 -1.25
C VAL A 32 13.07 -4.15 -1.09
N VAL A 33 13.92 -4.09 -2.12
CA VAL A 33 15.29 -4.63 -2.05
C VAL A 33 16.11 -3.92 -0.97
N ARG A 34 16.00 -2.59 -0.86
CA ARG A 34 16.70 -1.84 0.20
C ARG A 34 16.22 -2.22 1.60
N LEU A 35 14.90 -2.31 1.81
CA LEU A 35 14.32 -2.75 3.08
C LEU A 35 14.79 -4.15 3.49
N ALA A 36 15.03 -5.04 2.52
CA ALA A 36 15.56 -6.37 2.79
C ALA A 36 17.01 -6.38 3.34
N THR A 37 17.74 -5.26 3.25
CA THR A 37 19.15 -5.20 3.68
C THR A 37 19.35 -4.90 5.17
N ASP A 38 18.43 -4.17 5.82
CA ASP A 38 18.56 -3.72 7.22
C ASP A 38 17.49 -4.39 8.11
N GLY A 39 17.74 -5.64 8.49
CA GLY A 39 16.87 -6.46 9.35
C GLY A 39 16.01 -7.49 8.61
N GLY A 40 15.82 -7.32 7.30
CA GLY A 40 15.22 -8.31 6.39
C GLY A 40 13.76 -8.02 6.04
N CYS A 41 13.26 -8.71 5.03
CA CYS A 41 11.85 -8.65 4.62
C CYS A 41 11.46 -9.93 3.86
N PHE A 42 10.16 -10.20 3.69
CA PHE A 42 9.69 -11.30 2.84
C PHE A 42 9.78 -10.87 1.36
N ILE A 43 11.01 -10.81 0.84
CA ILE A 43 11.32 -10.18 -0.44
C ILE A 43 10.55 -10.78 -1.61
N GLY A 44 10.52 -12.11 -1.74
CA GLY A 44 9.82 -12.78 -2.84
C GLY A 44 8.31 -12.52 -2.82
N ALA A 45 7.72 -12.54 -1.62
CA ALA A 45 6.31 -12.24 -1.44
C ALA A 45 6.02 -10.78 -1.82
N SER A 46 6.78 -9.84 -1.27
CA SER A 46 6.63 -8.40 -1.51
C SER A 46 6.79 -8.05 -3.00
N LEU A 47 7.83 -8.57 -3.66
CA LEU A 47 8.07 -8.30 -5.08
C LEU A 47 6.95 -8.85 -5.99
N SER A 48 6.25 -9.92 -5.57
CA SER A 48 5.23 -10.57 -6.38
C SER A 48 3.95 -9.75 -6.53
N CYS A 49 3.71 -8.75 -5.67
CA CYS A 49 2.47 -7.97 -5.66
C CYS A 49 2.62 -6.51 -6.12
N VAL A 50 3.84 -6.07 -6.46
CA VAL A 50 4.12 -4.64 -6.73
C VAL A 50 3.29 -4.08 -7.89
N ASP A 51 3.21 -4.76 -9.03
CA ASP A 51 2.46 -4.22 -10.19
C ASP A 51 0.96 -4.11 -9.88
N LEU A 52 0.41 -5.08 -9.14
CA LEU A 52 -0.98 -5.07 -8.72
C LEU A 52 -1.26 -3.89 -7.77
N LEU A 53 -0.41 -3.71 -6.75
CA LEU A 53 -0.56 -2.58 -5.82
C LEU A 53 -0.40 -1.25 -6.54
N ALA A 54 0.61 -1.10 -7.40
CA ALA A 54 0.83 0.11 -8.17
C ALA A 54 -0.38 0.44 -9.05
N HIS A 55 -0.95 -0.55 -9.75
CA HIS A 55 -2.14 -0.35 -10.56
C HIS A 55 -3.36 0.03 -9.72
N LEU A 56 -3.62 -0.70 -8.64
CA LEU A 56 -4.77 -0.44 -7.76
C LEU A 56 -4.72 0.99 -7.21
N TYR A 57 -3.60 1.41 -6.64
CA TYR A 57 -3.49 2.74 -6.03
C TYR A 57 -3.46 3.90 -7.04
N THR A 58 -2.97 3.69 -8.26
CA THR A 58 -2.84 4.79 -9.23
C THR A 58 -3.97 4.88 -10.25
N ARG A 59 -4.76 3.80 -10.43
CA ARG A 59 -5.77 3.72 -11.49
C ARG A 59 -7.16 3.31 -11.01
N TRP A 60 -7.29 2.67 -9.84
CA TRP A 60 -8.56 2.05 -9.44
C TRP A 60 -9.12 2.61 -8.14
N LEU A 61 -8.33 2.58 -7.07
CA LEU A 61 -8.76 2.97 -5.74
C LEU A 61 -8.89 4.49 -5.66
N ARG A 62 -10.01 4.95 -5.11
CA ARG A 62 -10.17 6.31 -4.62
C ARG A 62 -9.43 6.46 -3.31
N ILE A 63 -8.12 6.64 -3.35
CA ILE A 63 -7.27 6.86 -2.17
C ILE A 63 -6.13 7.79 -2.54
N GLY A 64 -5.70 8.64 -1.64
CA GLY A 64 -4.62 9.60 -1.87
C GLY A 64 -4.37 10.42 -0.61
N LYS A 65 -3.30 11.22 -0.62
CA LYS A 65 -2.86 11.97 0.58
C LYS A 65 -3.95 12.88 1.14
N ALA A 66 -4.71 13.55 0.27
CA ALA A 66 -5.80 14.44 0.67
C ALA A 66 -7.12 13.72 0.97
N SER A 67 -7.22 12.42 0.69
CA SER A 67 -8.47 11.66 0.82
C SER A 67 -8.38 10.53 1.84
N LEU A 68 -7.35 10.47 2.69
CA LEU A 68 -7.24 9.42 3.72
C LEU A 68 -8.36 9.46 4.76
N ASP A 69 -8.97 10.63 4.96
CA ASP A 69 -10.10 10.82 5.88
C ASP A 69 -11.46 10.86 5.16
N ASP A 70 -11.49 10.65 3.83
CA ASP A 70 -12.74 10.60 3.07
C ASP A 70 -13.52 9.31 3.42
N PRO A 71 -14.74 9.41 3.99
CA PRO A 71 -15.52 8.23 4.36
C PRO A 71 -15.98 7.37 3.16
N ASP A 72 -15.98 7.94 1.95
CA ASP A 72 -16.39 7.25 0.72
C ASP A 72 -15.19 6.71 -0.09
N ARG A 73 -13.98 6.72 0.49
CA ARG A 73 -12.76 6.24 -0.15
C ARG A 73 -12.73 4.71 -0.22
N ASP A 74 -11.97 4.18 -1.18
CA ASP A 74 -11.75 2.73 -1.23
C ASP A 74 -10.69 2.31 -0.19
N TYR A 75 -10.84 1.10 0.34
CA TYR A 75 -9.91 0.48 1.29
C TYR A 75 -9.14 -0.68 0.65
N LEU A 76 -7.86 -0.80 1.01
CA LEU A 76 -7.04 -1.97 0.67
C LEU A 76 -6.65 -2.72 1.94
N LEU A 77 -7.06 -3.98 2.02
CA LEU A 77 -6.73 -4.88 3.13
C LEU A 77 -5.63 -5.86 2.69
N LEU A 78 -4.39 -5.63 3.14
CA LEU A 78 -3.26 -6.51 2.80
C LEU A 78 -3.28 -7.79 3.64
N SER A 79 -4.10 -8.78 3.23
CA SER A 79 -4.27 -10.06 3.93
C SER A 79 -2.98 -10.87 4.05
N LYS A 80 -2.13 -10.84 3.01
CA LYS A 80 -0.74 -11.33 3.07
C LYS A 80 0.15 -10.29 3.75
N GLY A 81 -0.04 -10.08 5.05
CA GLY A 81 0.59 -8.97 5.78
C GLY A 81 2.11 -8.89 5.67
N HIS A 82 2.79 -10.02 5.49
CA HIS A 82 4.24 -10.07 5.33
C HIS A 82 4.76 -9.39 4.05
N ASP A 83 3.88 -9.02 3.12
CA ASP A 83 4.16 -8.21 1.93
C ASP A 83 4.27 -6.72 2.16
N VAL A 84 4.11 -6.27 3.41
CA VAL A 84 4.05 -4.85 3.74
C VAL A 84 5.24 -4.01 3.22
N PRO A 85 6.47 -4.53 2.98
CA PRO A 85 7.51 -3.76 2.31
C PRO A 85 7.09 -3.20 0.94
N ALA A 86 6.28 -3.93 0.17
CA ALA A 86 5.76 -3.44 -1.11
C ALA A 86 4.77 -2.29 -0.90
N LEU A 87 3.91 -2.40 0.11
CA LEU A 87 2.93 -1.37 0.45
C LEU A 87 3.62 -0.10 0.97
N TYR A 88 4.56 -0.22 1.91
CA TYR A 88 5.33 0.91 2.42
C TYR A 88 6.20 1.56 1.33
N GLY A 89 6.82 0.77 0.46
CA GLY A 89 7.55 1.26 -0.70
C GLY A 89 6.64 2.06 -1.65
N LEU A 90 5.42 1.57 -1.90
CA LEU A 90 4.43 2.27 -2.70
C LEU A 90 3.95 3.55 -2.02
N PHE A 91 3.68 3.53 -0.71
CA PHE A 91 3.28 4.73 0.03
C PHE A 91 4.34 5.82 -0.03
N ALA A 92 5.62 5.45 0.05
CA ALA A 92 6.73 6.39 -0.11
C ALA A 92 6.78 7.00 -1.52
N GLU A 93 6.49 6.22 -2.55
CA GLU A 93 6.43 6.71 -3.94
C GLU A 93 5.21 7.59 -4.23
N LEU A 94 4.10 7.36 -3.54
CA LEU A 94 2.86 8.12 -3.68
C LEU A 94 2.75 9.31 -2.70
N GLY A 95 3.77 9.54 -1.88
CA GLY A 95 3.77 10.62 -0.89
C GLY A 95 2.80 10.43 0.29
N LEU A 96 2.32 9.19 0.50
CA LEU A 96 1.52 8.77 1.67
C LEU A 96 2.40 8.49 2.89
N LEU A 97 3.68 8.23 2.66
CA LEU A 97 4.69 7.98 3.67
C LEU A 97 5.92 8.81 3.35
N ASP A 98 6.57 9.37 4.36
CA ASP A 98 7.88 10.00 4.18
C ASP A 98 8.90 8.92 3.71
N PRO A 99 9.55 9.09 2.54
CA PRO A 99 10.57 8.18 2.06
C PRO A 99 11.69 7.88 3.08
N ASP A 100 12.07 8.85 3.91
CA ASP A 100 13.16 8.70 4.88
C ASP A 100 12.72 7.86 6.09
N ARG A 101 11.40 7.78 6.37
CA ARG A 101 10.87 6.90 7.41
C ARG A 101 11.11 5.42 7.09
N LEU A 102 11.34 5.04 5.83
CA LEU A 102 11.74 3.67 5.48
C LEU A 102 13.08 3.26 6.09
N LEU A 103 13.97 4.22 6.40
CA LEU A 103 15.23 3.94 7.12
C LEU A 103 14.99 3.50 8.57
N ARG A 104 13.78 3.73 9.08
CA ARG A 104 13.34 3.31 10.41
C ARG A 104 12.63 1.95 10.40
N HIS A 105 12.67 1.22 9.28
CA HIS A 105 12.12 -0.12 9.21
C HIS A 105 12.71 -1.01 10.32
N LEU A 106 11.84 -1.71 11.05
CA LEU A 106 12.19 -2.63 12.14
C LEU A 106 12.88 -1.99 13.34
N LYS A 107 12.93 -0.66 13.45
CA LYS A 107 13.37 -0.01 14.69
C LYS A 107 12.28 -0.16 15.75
N THR A 108 12.68 -0.38 17.00
CA THR A 108 11.77 -0.71 18.11
C THR A 108 10.84 0.43 18.52
N ASP A 109 11.12 1.63 18.04
CA ASP A 109 10.42 2.88 18.32
C ASP A 109 9.64 3.40 17.08
N ASP A 110 9.33 2.53 16.12
CA ASP A 110 8.52 2.86 14.95
C ASP A 110 7.49 1.78 14.63
N ASP A 111 6.46 2.15 13.87
CA ASP A 111 5.36 1.31 13.42
C ASP A 111 5.61 0.68 12.05
N ILE A 112 6.68 1.05 11.35
CA ILE A 112 7.09 0.39 10.10
C ILE A 112 7.82 -0.93 10.42
N TYR A 113 7.06 -1.95 10.79
CA TYR A 113 7.58 -3.28 11.13
C TYR A 113 7.20 -4.37 10.10
N TRP A 114 7.41 -5.64 10.45
CA TRP A 114 7.18 -6.84 9.63
C TRP A 114 5.76 -7.03 9.06
N HIS A 115 4.77 -6.30 9.58
CA HIS A 115 3.38 -6.40 9.16
C HIS A 115 2.71 -5.02 9.10
N PRO A 116 1.53 -4.87 8.45
CA PRO A 116 0.82 -3.61 8.41
C PRO A 116 0.40 -3.17 9.81
N ASN A 117 0.67 -1.90 10.12
CA ASN A 117 0.30 -1.26 11.37
C ASN A 117 -0.70 -0.13 11.09
N ARG A 118 -1.83 -0.08 11.81
CA ARG A 118 -2.83 1.00 11.64
C ARG A 118 -2.33 2.39 12.05
N ALA A 119 -1.22 2.47 12.79
CA ALA A 119 -0.56 3.73 13.08
C ALA A 119 0.13 4.34 11.84
N VAL A 120 0.30 3.58 10.75
CA VAL A 120 0.76 4.09 9.46
C VAL A 120 -0.46 4.58 8.66
N PRO A 121 -0.54 5.89 8.31
CA PRO A 121 -1.66 6.42 7.53
C PRO A 121 -1.87 5.66 6.21
N GLY A 122 -3.12 5.33 5.89
CA GLY A 122 -3.49 4.50 4.74
C GLY A 122 -3.44 2.98 4.97
N VAL A 123 -3.01 2.53 6.16
CA VAL A 123 -3.16 1.13 6.58
C VAL A 123 -4.44 0.98 7.40
N GLU A 124 -5.44 0.30 6.86
CA GLU A 124 -6.75 0.18 7.50
C GLU A 124 -6.78 -0.84 8.64
N PHE A 125 -5.92 -1.86 8.57
CA PHE A 125 -6.01 -2.99 9.48
C PHE A 125 -4.67 -3.67 9.73
N HIS A 126 -4.48 -4.15 10.97
CA HIS A 126 -3.33 -4.97 11.35
C HIS A 126 -3.43 -6.40 10.80
N SER A 127 -2.43 -6.86 10.07
CA SER A 127 -2.42 -8.24 9.55
C SER A 127 -1.14 -8.99 9.90
N GLY A 128 -1.02 -10.24 9.45
CA GLY A 128 0.08 -11.15 9.80
C GLY A 128 -0.40 -12.56 10.10
N SER A 129 -1.57 -12.68 10.73
CA SER A 129 -2.34 -13.93 10.72
C SER A 129 -3.01 -14.09 9.35
N LEU A 130 -2.55 -15.05 8.55
CA LEU A 130 -3.06 -15.27 7.20
C LEU A 130 -4.56 -15.63 7.20
N GLY A 131 -5.28 -15.13 6.20
CA GLY A 131 -6.68 -15.48 5.94
C GLY A 131 -7.73 -14.64 6.69
N HIS A 132 -7.35 -13.88 7.72
CA HIS A 132 -8.33 -13.17 8.55
C HIS A 132 -8.97 -11.95 7.86
N LEU A 133 -8.22 -11.25 7.01
CA LEU A 133 -8.69 -9.99 6.41
C LEU A 133 -9.79 -10.17 5.36
N LEU A 134 -9.99 -11.37 4.82
CA LEU A 134 -11.16 -11.64 3.98
C LEU A 134 -12.45 -11.54 4.80
N SER A 135 -12.43 -12.04 6.05
CA SER A 135 -13.56 -11.91 6.96
C SER A 135 -13.75 -10.45 7.42
N VAL A 136 -12.66 -9.73 7.67
CA VAL A 136 -12.72 -8.30 8.04
C VAL A 136 -13.32 -7.46 6.92
N GLY A 137 -12.96 -7.74 5.66
CA GLY A 137 -13.48 -7.00 4.50
C GLY A 137 -14.98 -7.17 4.23
N LEU A 138 -15.65 -8.09 4.93
CA LEU A 138 -17.11 -8.24 4.88
C LEU A 138 -17.85 -7.37 5.91
N GLY A 139 -17.13 -6.79 6.88
CA GLY A 139 -17.69 -5.98 7.96
C GLY A 139 -17.74 -4.49 7.66
#